data_AF-A0A5B8VPA8-F1
#
_entry.id   AF-A0A5B8VPA8-F1
#
_cell.length_a   1.000
_cell.length_b   1.000
_cell.length_c   1.000
_cell.angle_alpha   90.00
_cell.angle_beta   90.00
_cell.angle_gamma   90.00
#
_symmetry.space_group_name_H-M   'P 1'
#
loop_
_entity.id
_entity.type
_entity.pdbx_description
1 polymer ?
#
loop_
_entity_poly.entity_id
_entity_poly.type
_entity_poly.pdbx_seq_one_letter_code
_entity_poly.pdbx_strand_id
1 'polypeptide(L)'
;MKDCSRTPTDKYYVSLTVAGTKKTFEKTGKQAGIDLGIKEAVILSDGTIYKNIKAFKSLEKKLAYEQRQLAKKQKGSNSRQRQRKKVALLHERIANMRKDFISKITTEIVKNHDILCAEDLAVANLIKNHNLAKSLADVSLGRIRTELKYKCAWHDRVYIEIDRFYPSSKTCSGCGWIKQDLTLADRSWTCQSCGAHHDRDINAAKNILAEGLKIMSGCGTQSEGKPKQVEASSLEESVKPDKPKG
;
A
#
# COMPACT_ATOMS: atom_id res chain seq x y z
N MET A 1 -21.56 14.78 9.17
CA MET A 1 -20.52 14.99 10.19
C MET A 1 -19.36 15.72 9.55
N LYS A 2 -19.09 16.98 9.91
CA LYS A 2 -17.96 17.77 9.38
C LYS A 2 -16.76 17.56 10.30
N ASP A 3 -15.81 16.72 9.91
CA ASP A 3 -14.54 16.62 10.61
C ASP A 3 -13.62 17.76 10.15
N CYS A 4 -13.33 18.68 11.07
CA CYS A 4 -12.31 19.70 10.91
C CYS A 4 -11.05 19.25 11.64
N SER A 5 -9.91 19.27 10.95
CA SER A 5 -8.61 18.89 11.53
C SER A 5 -7.58 19.99 11.32
N ARG A 6 -6.60 20.07 12.23
CA ARG A 6 -5.47 21.01 12.16
C ARG A 6 -4.15 20.26 12.16
N THR A 7 -3.23 20.62 11.27
CA THR A 7 -1.89 20.02 11.21
C THR A 7 -0.93 20.71 12.19
N PRO A 8 0.18 20.04 12.56
CA PRO A 8 1.29 20.66 13.30
C PRO A 8 1.97 21.83 12.57
N THR A 9 1.63 22.06 11.30
CA THR A 9 2.10 23.15 10.44
C THR A 9 1.08 24.28 10.31
N ASP A 10 0.08 24.31 11.20
CA ASP A 10 -0.95 25.36 11.30
C ASP A 10 -1.90 25.43 10.09
N LYS A 11 -2.09 24.32 9.35
CA LYS A 11 -3.08 24.21 8.26
C LYS A 11 -4.37 23.57 8.74
N TYR A 12 -5.50 24.04 8.23
CA TYR A 12 -6.84 23.52 8.53
C TYR A 12 -7.39 22.74 7.34
N TYR A 13 -8.04 21.62 7.61
CA TYR A 13 -8.72 20.79 6.61
C TYR A 13 -10.14 20.51 7.06
N VAL A 14 -11.09 20.64 6.14
CA VAL A 14 -12.50 20.29 6.34
C VAL A 14 -12.84 19.16 5.37
N SER A 15 -13.35 18.05 5.89
CA SER A 15 -13.84 16.95 5.06
C SER A 15 -15.34 17.09 4.84
N LEU A 16 -15.77 17.00 3.57
CA LEU A 16 -17.17 17.02 3.16
C LEU A 16 -17.44 15.76 2.35
N THR A 17 -18.36 14.93 2.83
CA THR A 17 -18.85 13.77 2.08
C THR A 17 -19.96 14.23 1.14
N VAL A 18 -19.82 13.94 -0.14
CA VAL A 18 -20.81 14.27 -1.18
C VAL A 18 -21.31 13.00 -1.85
N ALA A 19 -22.61 12.94 -2.09
CA ALA A 19 -23.18 11.91 -2.96
C ALA A 19 -22.87 12.25 -4.41
N GLY A 20 -22.51 11.25 -5.22
CA GLY A 20 -22.21 11.43 -6.63
C GLY A 20 -22.15 10.12 -7.38
N THR A 21 -22.34 10.17 -8.69
CA THR A 21 -22.23 9.00 -9.58
C THR A 21 -20.77 8.64 -9.79
N LYS A 22 -20.41 7.38 -9.60
CA LYS A 22 -19.05 6.88 -9.87
C LYS A 22 -18.78 6.95 -11.37
N LYS A 23 -17.71 7.63 -11.77
CA LYS A 23 -17.17 7.55 -13.14
C LYS A 23 -16.23 6.35 -13.24
N THR A 24 -16.56 5.42 -14.12
CA THR A 24 -15.79 4.22 -14.38
C THR A 24 -14.87 4.43 -15.58
N PHE A 25 -13.84 3.60 -15.68
CA PHE A 25 -12.95 3.60 -16.84
C PHE A 25 -13.40 2.54 -17.84
N GLU A 26 -13.11 2.74 -19.13
CA GLU A 26 -13.38 1.73 -20.17
C GLU A 26 -12.65 0.41 -19.86
N LYS A 27 -13.24 -0.71 -20.26
CA LYS A 27 -12.65 -2.04 -20.08
C LYS A 27 -11.47 -2.20 -21.02
N THR A 28 -10.36 -2.72 -20.49
CA THR A 28 -9.10 -2.89 -21.22
C THR A 28 -8.86 -4.34 -21.66
N GLY A 29 -9.55 -5.30 -21.04
CA GLY A 29 -9.29 -6.74 -21.15
C GLY A 29 -7.98 -7.18 -20.51
N LYS A 30 -7.21 -6.26 -19.90
CA LYS A 30 -5.88 -6.54 -19.38
C LYS A 30 -5.92 -6.98 -17.92
N GLN A 31 -4.96 -7.80 -17.54
CA GLN A 31 -4.79 -8.32 -16.19
C GLN A 31 -3.33 -8.23 -15.77
N ALA A 32 -3.07 -8.00 -14.48
CA ALA A 32 -1.70 -7.94 -13.97
C ALA A 32 -1.59 -8.48 -12.54
N GLY A 33 -0.53 -9.24 -12.30
CA GLY A 33 -0.04 -9.53 -10.95
C GLY A 33 0.90 -8.42 -10.49
N ILE A 34 0.86 -8.11 -9.20
CA ILE A 34 1.55 -6.98 -8.59
C ILE A 34 2.49 -7.52 -7.52
N ASP A 35 3.79 -7.40 -7.77
CA ASP A 35 4.84 -7.56 -6.76
C ASP A 35 5.20 -6.19 -6.17
N LEU A 36 5.21 -6.09 -4.84
CA LEU A 36 5.42 -4.85 -4.09
C LEU A 36 6.77 -4.90 -3.36
N GLY A 37 7.67 -3.99 -3.71
CA GLY A 37 9.05 -4.02 -3.24
C GLY A 37 9.54 -2.74 -2.56
N ILE A 38 10.65 -2.86 -1.83
CA ILE A 38 11.36 -1.70 -1.24
C ILE A 38 12.22 -1.00 -2.30
N LYS A 39 12.86 -1.78 -3.17
CA LYS A 39 13.76 -1.28 -4.23
C LYS A 39 12.95 -0.60 -5.33
N GLU A 40 12.04 -1.34 -5.94
CA GLU A 40 11.04 -0.86 -6.89
C GLU A 40 9.68 -0.93 -6.20
N ALA A 41 8.87 0.12 -6.32
CA ALA A 41 7.64 0.24 -5.55
C ALA A 41 6.57 -0.77 -6.02
N VAL A 42 6.50 -0.99 -7.35
CA VAL A 42 5.59 -1.95 -7.98
C VAL A 42 6.29 -2.58 -9.19
N ILE A 43 6.19 -3.90 -9.33
CA ILE A 43 6.57 -4.66 -10.52
C ILE A 43 5.35 -5.44 -10.98
N LEU A 44 5.01 -5.31 -12.26
CA LEU A 44 3.88 -6.00 -12.87
C LEU A 44 4.32 -7.27 -13.60
N SER A 45 3.38 -8.21 -13.77
CA SER A 45 3.60 -9.49 -14.46
C SER A 45 4.01 -9.34 -15.93
N ASP A 46 3.70 -8.19 -16.55
CA ASP A 46 4.09 -7.84 -17.92
C ASP A 46 5.52 -7.24 -18.02
N GLY A 47 6.20 -7.09 -16.88
CA GLY A 47 7.54 -6.50 -16.79
C GLY A 47 7.56 -4.99 -16.59
N THR A 48 6.42 -4.32 -16.46
CA THR A 48 6.37 -2.89 -16.14
C THR A 48 6.87 -2.63 -14.72
N ILE A 49 7.77 -1.65 -14.55
CA ILE A 49 8.41 -1.33 -13.27
C ILE A 49 8.14 0.13 -12.88
N TYR A 50 7.52 0.33 -11.70
CA TYR A 50 7.34 1.64 -11.09
C TYR A 50 8.39 1.88 -10.01
N LYS A 51 9.36 2.74 -10.33
CA LYS A 51 10.49 3.02 -9.45
C LYS A 51 10.10 3.91 -8.29
N ASN A 52 10.74 3.71 -7.15
CA ASN A 52 10.57 4.59 -6.00
C ASN A 52 11.20 5.98 -6.25
N ILE A 53 10.67 7.04 -5.63
CA ILE A 53 11.18 8.41 -5.84
C ILE A 53 12.55 8.56 -5.17
N LYS A 54 13.60 8.76 -5.98
CA LYS A 54 14.98 8.97 -5.50
C LYS A 54 15.09 10.13 -4.50
N ALA A 55 14.28 11.18 -4.67
CA ALA A 55 14.27 12.36 -3.80
C ALA A 55 13.90 12.05 -2.33
N PHE A 56 13.25 10.91 -2.04
CA PHE A 56 12.98 10.51 -0.65
C PHE A 56 14.26 10.32 0.14
N LYS A 57 15.31 9.74 -0.43
CA LYS A 57 16.58 9.51 0.28
C LYS A 57 17.22 10.80 0.77
N SER A 58 17.25 11.85 -0.07
CA SER A 58 17.80 13.15 0.32
C SER A 58 16.98 13.83 1.42
N LEU A 59 15.65 13.71 1.35
CA LEU A 59 14.75 14.32 2.32
C LEU A 59 14.74 13.58 3.66
N GLU A 60 14.90 12.26 3.65
CA GLU A 60 15.05 11.44 4.85
C GLU A 60 16.36 11.79 5.58
N LYS A 61 17.47 11.94 4.84
CA LYS A 61 18.74 12.43 5.42
C LYS A 61 18.57 13.81 6.06
N LYS A 62 17.88 14.73 5.37
CA LYS A 62 17.58 16.06 5.91
C LYS A 62 16.69 15.98 7.15
N LEU A 63 15.64 15.16 7.12
CA LEU A 63 14.74 14.97 8.26
C LEU A 63 15.51 14.43 9.48
N ALA A 64 16.35 13.42 9.30
CA ALA A 64 17.17 12.87 10.37
C ALA A 64 18.14 13.90 10.95
N TYR A 65 18.73 14.75 10.11
CA TYR A 65 19.56 15.88 10.56
C TYR A 65 18.75 16.87 11.41
N GLU A 66 17.59 17.32 10.92
CA GLU A 66 16.77 18.31 11.62
C GLU A 66 16.17 17.75 12.92
N GLN A 67 15.90 16.44 12.98
CA GLN A 67 15.52 15.73 14.21
C GLN A 67 16.66 15.71 15.23
N ARG A 68 17.92 15.45 14.80
CA ARG A 68 19.09 15.55 15.68
C ARG A 68 19.29 16.98 16.19
N GLN A 69 19.12 17.99 15.33
CA GLN A 69 19.18 19.38 15.76
C GLN A 69 18.10 19.71 16.78
N LEU A 70 16.88 19.20 16.58
CA LEU A 70 15.77 19.37 17.53
C LEU A 70 16.07 18.75 18.90
N ALA A 71 16.65 17.56 18.94
CA ALA A 71 16.99 16.85 20.17
C ALA A 71 18.01 17.64 21.03
N LYS A 72 18.90 18.41 20.39
CA LYS A 72 19.90 19.25 21.08
C LYS A 72 19.33 20.56 21.65
N LYS A 73 18.08 20.95 21.33
CA LYS A 73 17.50 22.22 21.80
C LYS A 73 16.81 22.07 23.16
N GLN A 74 16.97 23.07 24.02
CA GLN A 74 16.34 23.12 25.34
C GLN A 74 14.81 23.07 25.23
N LYS A 75 14.19 22.18 26.02
CA LYS A 75 12.73 22.04 26.11
C LYS A 75 12.09 23.38 26.51
N GLY A 76 10.98 23.74 25.87
CA GLY A 76 10.28 25.01 26.12
C GLY A 76 10.85 26.25 25.42
N SER A 77 12.09 26.23 24.93
CA SER A 77 12.69 27.40 24.29
C SER A 77 12.04 27.77 22.94
N ASN A 78 12.04 29.07 22.62
CA ASN A 78 11.61 29.58 21.31
C ASN A 78 12.41 28.98 20.14
N SER A 79 13.70 28.72 20.34
CA SER A 79 14.56 28.09 19.33
C SER A 79 14.13 26.64 19.06
N ARG A 80 13.75 25.88 20.11
CA ARG A 80 13.18 24.55 19.95
C ARG A 80 11.85 24.59 19.23
N GLN A 81 10.96 25.55 19.52
CA GLN A 81 9.68 25.66 18.82
C GLN A 81 9.86 25.92 17.32
N ARG A 82 10.77 26.83 16.94
CA ARG A 82 11.15 27.07 15.53
C ARG A 82 11.65 25.79 14.86
N GLN A 83 12.51 25.04 15.54
CA GLN A 83 13.05 23.77 15.04
C GLN A 83 11.97 22.67 14.90
N ARG A 84 11.03 22.58 15.86
CA ARG A 84 9.87 21.67 15.77
C ARG A 84 9.03 21.95 14.52
N LYS A 85 8.77 23.22 14.22
CA LYS A 85 8.04 23.62 13.01
C LYS A 85 8.76 23.18 11.73
N LYS A 86 10.10 23.35 11.66
CA LYS A 86 10.90 22.84 10.52
C LYS A 86 10.76 21.34 10.32
N VAL A 87 10.87 20.56 11.41
CA VAL A 87 10.69 19.11 11.37
C VAL A 87 9.28 18.74 10.92
N ALA A 88 8.25 19.43 11.43
CA ALA A 88 6.86 19.21 11.03
C ALA A 88 6.62 19.50 9.54
N LEU A 89 7.17 20.59 9.00
CA LEU A 89 7.10 20.95 7.59
C LEU A 89 7.77 19.89 6.69
N LEU A 90 8.90 19.32 7.13
CA LEU A 90 9.57 18.25 6.39
C LEU A 90 8.77 16.95 6.39
N HIS A 91 8.20 16.56 7.54
CA HIS A 91 7.28 15.41 7.61
C HIS A 91 6.09 15.58 6.68
N GLU A 92 5.45 16.75 6.72
CA GLU A 92 4.32 17.07 5.84
C GLU A 92 4.70 16.97 4.35
N ARG A 93 5.86 17.56 3.98
CA ARG A 93 6.35 17.50 2.60
C ARG A 93 6.56 16.05 2.14
N ILE A 94 7.24 15.23 2.94
CA ILE A 94 7.50 13.81 2.63
C ILE A 94 6.17 13.05 2.48
N ALA A 95 5.24 13.24 3.42
CA ALA A 95 3.92 12.59 3.38
C ALA A 95 3.12 12.97 2.12
N ASN A 96 3.13 14.26 1.74
CA ASN A 96 2.43 14.75 0.55
C ASN A 96 3.03 14.21 -0.75
N MET A 97 4.37 14.17 -0.88
CA MET A 97 4.99 13.59 -2.08
C MET A 97 4.74 12.08 -2.19
N ARG A 98 4.74 11.35 -1.06
CA ARG A 98 4.37 9.93 -1.07
C ARG A 98 2.91 9.74 -1.47
N LYS A 99 2.02 10.58 -0.94
CA LYS A 99 0.60 10.59 -1.31
C LYS A 99 0.41 10.80 -2.81
N ASP A 100 1.04 11.82 -3.35
CA ASP A 100 0.96 12.14 -4.78
C ASP A 100 1.49 10.99 -5.64
N PHE A 101 2.67 10.46 -5.32
CA PHE A 101 3.27 9.34 -6.03
C PHE A 101 2.40 8.09 -6.03
N ILE A 102 2.00 7.61 -4.85
CA ILE A 102 1.17 6.40 -4.72
C ILE A 102 -0.14 6.60 -5.46
N SER A 103 -0.74 7.78 -5.37
CA SER A 103 -2.00 8.03 -6.04
C SER A 103 -1.87 8.03 -7.56
N LYS A 104 -0.81 8.61 -8.11
CA LYS A 104 -0.55 8.59 -9.55
C LYS A 104 -0.35 7.16 -10.06
N ILE A 105 0.57 6.40 -9.47
CA ILE A 105 0.87 5.04 -9.95
C ILE A 105 -0.34 4.11 -9.84
N THR A 106 -1.09 4.18 -8.73
CA THR A 106 -2.24 3.29 -8.54
C THR A 106 -3.40 3.66 -9.46
N THR A 107 -3.61 4.95 -9.74
CA THR A 107 -4.59 5.38 -10.74
C THR A 107 -4.20 4.90 -12.13
N GLU A 108 -2.93 5.01 -12.50
CA GLU A 108 -2.43 4.54 -13.80
C GLU A 108 -2.61 3.03 -13.96
N ILE A 109 -2.25 2.25 -12.95
CA ILE A 109 -2.41 0.79 -12.95
C ILE A 109 -3.90 0.42 -13.11
N VAL A 110 -4.80 1.01 -12.31
CA VAL A 110 -6.26 0.73 -12.34
C VAL A 110 -6.92 1.19 -13.64
N LYS A 111 -6.40 2.26 -14.25
CA LYS A 111 -6.88 2.72 -15.55
C LYS A 111 -6.59 1.70 -16.65
N ASN A 112 -5.40 1.07 -16.59
CA ASN A 112 -4.88 0.22 -17.66
C ASN A 112 -5.14 -1.29 -17.49
N HIS A 113 -5.76 -1.72 -16.39
CA HIS A 113 -6.02 -3.13 -16.10
C HIS A 113 -7.42 -3.33 -15.50
N ASP A 114 -8.07 -4.43 -15.91
CA ASP A 114 -9.38 -4.83 -15.43
C ASP A 114 -9.32 -5.77 -14.23
N ILE A 115 -8.27 -6.59 -14.15
CA ILE A 115 -8.04 -7.55 -13.07
C ILE A 115 -6.64 -7.32 -12.50
N LEU A 116 -6.56 -7.13 -11.18
CA LEU A 116 -5.32 -6.96 -10.46
C LEU A 116 -5.21 -8.00 -9.35
N CYS A 117 -4.08 -8.70 -9.29
CA CYS A 117 -3.78 -9.69 -8.26
C CYS A 117 -2.57 -9.21 -7.45
N ALA A 118 -2.64 -9.29 -6.13
CA ALA A 118 -1.54 -8.89 -5.25
C ALA A 118 -1.46 -9.80 -4.02
N GLU A 119 -0.30 -9.86 -3.38
CA GLU A 119 -0.15 -10.61 -2.12
C GLU A 119 -0.81 -9.91 -0.92
N ASP A 120 -1.35 -10.71 0.01
CA ASP A 120 -1.85 -10.21 1.29
C ASP A 120 -0.72 -9.79 2.25
N LEU A 121 -0.23 -8.56 2.13
CA LEU A 121 0.76 -8.03 3.06
C LEU A 121 0.22 -7.82 4.49
N ALA A 122 0.79 -8.49 5.50
CA ALA A 122 0.55 -8.16 6.91
C ALA A 122 1.30 -6.89 7.33
N VAL A 123 0.67 -5.73 7.12
CA VAL A 123 1.21 -4.41 7.48
C VAL A 123 1.63 -4.34 8.97
N ALA A 124 0.91 -5.04 9.85
CA ALA A 124 1.17 -5.06 11.30
C ALA A 124 2.49 -5.76 11.70
N ASN A 125 2.95 -6.77 10.95
CA ASN A 125 4.19 -7.48 11.27
C ASN A 125 5.44 -6.78 10.75
N LEU A 126 5.27 -5.84 9.81
CA LEU A 126 6.36 -5.12 9.17
C LEU A 126 6.82 -3.90 9.99
N ILE A 127 5.87 -3.20 10.63
CA ILE A 127 6.09 -2.01 11.47
C ILE A 127 6.91 -2.30 12.74
N LYS A 128 7.04 -3.57 13.15
CA LYS A 128 7.81 -3.98 14.34
C LYS A 128 9.33 -3.80 14.22
N ASN A 129 9.85 -3.49 13.03
CA ASN A 129 11.28 -3.28 12.84
C ASN A 129 11.71 -1.84 13.18
N HIS A 130 12.63 -1.69 14.13
CA HIS A 130 13.19 -0.39 14.56
C HIS A 130 14.02 0.35 13.50
N ASN A 131 14.14 -0.16 12.28
CA ASN A 131 14.77 0.55 11.17
C ASN A 131 13.75 1.49 10.50
N LEU A 132 13.92 2.79 10.72
CA LEU A 132 13.07 3.85 10.19
C LEU A 132 12.84 3.74 8.67
N ALA A 133 13.87 3.39 7.89
CA ALA A 133 13.74 3.25 6.43
C ALA A 133 12.83 2.08 6.04
N LYS A 134 12.90 0.97 6.80
CA LYS A 134 12.06 -0.21 6.58
C LYS A 134 10.61 0.08 6.96
N SER A 135 10.39 0.63 8.16
CA SER A 135 9.06 1.05 8.63
C SER A 135 8.37 2.03 7.65
N LEU A 136 9.12 2.98 7.08
CA LEU A 136 8.59 3.92 6.09
C LEU A 136 8.26 3.26 4.74
N ALA A 137 9.07 2.29 4.31
CA ALA A 137 8.77 1.50 3.11
C ALA A 137 7.50 0.67 3.34
N ASP A 138 7.40 -0.01 4.47
CA ASP A 138 6.27 -0.86 4.85
C ASP A 138 4.94 -0.08 4.88
N VAL A 139 4.95 1.13 5.43
CA VAL A 139 3.80 2.06 5.41
C VAL A 139 3.41 2.43 3.98
N SER A 140 4.39 2.59 3.09
CA SER A 140 4.13 2.94 1.68
C SER A 140 3.53 1.76 0.91
N LEU A 141 4.00 0.54 1.15
CA LEU A 141 3.45 -0.68 0.53
C LEU A 141 2.00 -0.94 0.95
N GLY A 142 1.72 -0.87 2.26
CA GLY A 142 0.36 -1.02 2.77
C GLY A 142 -0.59 0.02 2.16
N ARG A 143 -0.10 1.24 1.95
CA ARG A 143 -0.88 2.29 1.31
C ARG A 143 -1.14 2.05 -0.18
N ILE A 144 -0.15 1.57 -0.93
CA ILE A 144 -0.35 1.19 -2.35
C ILE A 144 -1.48 0.18 -2.46
N ARG A 145 -1.45 -0.88 -1.65
CA ARG A 145 -2.52 -1.89 -1.61
C ARG A 145 -3.88 -1.28 -1.29
N THR A 146 -3.97 -0.45 -0.26
CA THR A 146 -5.22 0.24 0.09
C THR A 146 -5.72 1.10 -1.07
N GLU A 147 -4.83 1.84 -1.75
CA GLU A 147 -5.20 2.68 -2.89
C GLU A 147 -5.67 1.87 -4.09
N LEU A 148 -5.01 0.76 -4.42
CA LEU A 148 -5.44 -0.16 -5.47
C LEU A 148 -6.82 -0.73 -5.16
N LYS A 149 -7.03 -1.27 -3.95
CA LYS A 149 -8.27 -1.91 -3.54
C LYS A 149 -9.47 -0.97 -3.67
N TYR A 150 -9.38 0.25 -3.14
CA TYR A 150 -10.50 1.19 -3.24
C TYR A 150 -10.70 1.71 -4.66
N LYS A 151 -9.62 1.97 -5.43
CA LYS A 151 -9.74 2.47 -6.81
C LYS A 151 -10.32 1.42 -7.74
N CYS A 152 -9.96 0.15 -7.55
CA CYS A 152 -10.62 -0.95 -8.25
C CYS A 152 -12.13 -0.96 -7.99
N ALA A 153 -12.54 -0.87 -6.72
CA ALA A 153 -13.96 -0.81 -6.35
C ALA A 153 -14.67 0.48 -6.81
N TRP A 154 -13.92 1.55 -7.09
CA TRP A 154 -14.47 2.79 -7.64
C TRP A 154 -14.68 2.71 -9.16
N HIS A 155 -13.77 2.04 -9.87
CA HIS A 155 -13.72 1.99 -11.32
C HIS A 155 -14.14 0.62 -11.90
N ASP A 156 -14.90 -0.17 -11.16
CA ASP A 156 -15.39 -1.51 -11.54
C ASP A 156 -14.27 -2.44 -12.03
N ARG A 157 -13.13 -2.45 -11.33
CA ARG A 157 -12.05 -3.42 -11.55
C ARG A 157 -12.08 -4.51 -10.49
N VAL A 158 -11.58 -5.69 -10.85
CA VAL A 158 -11.43 -6.82 -9.94
C VAL A 158 -10.08 -6.70 -9.24
N TYR A 159 -10.08 -6.81 -7.91
CA TYR A 159 -8.87 -6.84 -7.10
C TYR A 159 -8.87 -8.11 -6.25
N ILE A 160 -7.87 -8.97 -6.45
CA ILE A 160 -7.74 -10.26 -5.80
C ILE A 160 -6.50 -10.26 -4.91
N GLU A 161 -6.67 -10.69 -3.68
CA GLU A 161 -5.59 -10.86 -2.71
C GLU A 161 -5.28 -12.35 -2.61
N ILE A 162 -4.01 -12.73 -2.83
CA ILE A 162 -3.55 -14.12 -2.68
C ILE A 162 -2.89 -14.32 -1.31
N ASP A 163 -2.75 -15.59 -0.91
CA ASP A 163 -2.07 -15.94 0.33
C ASP A 163 -0.62 -15.41 0.34
N ARG A 164 -0.24 -14.77 1.44
CA ARG A 164 1.09 -14.19 1.65
C ARG A 164 2.22 -15.20 1.76
N PHE A 165 1.89 -16.45 2.10
CA PHE A 165 2.82 -17.57 2.22
C PHE A 165 2.94 -18.33 0.90
N TYR A 166 2.18 -17.94 -0.12
CA TYR A 166 2.33 -18.47 -1.46
C TYR A 166 3.77 -18.21 -1.96
N PRO A 167 4.51 -19.24 -2.41
CA PRO A 167 5.93 -19.12 -2.74
C PRO A 167 6.16 -18.46 -4.12
N SER A 168 5.52 -17.32 -4.39
CA SER A 168 5.51 -16.60 -5.67
C SER A 168 6.89 -16.42 -6.29
N SER A 169 7.88 -16.00 -5.51
CA SER A 169 9.25 -15.75 -5.97
C SER A 169 10.07 -17.03 -6.24
N LYS A 170 9.70 -18.15 -5.60
CA LYS A 170 10.39 -19.45 -5.67
C LYS A 170 9.83 -20.38 -6.72
N THR A 171 8.54 -20.23 -7.04
CA THR A 171 7.84 -21.02 -8.05
C THR A 171 8.28 -20.61 -9.45
N CYS A 172 8.59 -21.55 -10.32
CA CYS A 172 8.84 -21.29 -11.72
C CYS A 172 7.51 -20.96 -12.42
N SER A 173 7.39 -19.77 -13.00
CA SER A 173 6.18 -19.40 -13.77
C SER A 173 6.00 -20.21 -15.06
N GLY A 174 7.02 -20.93 -15.52
CA GLY A 174 6.95 -21.78 -16.71
C GLY A 174 6.44 -23.19 -16.44
N CYS A 175 6.86 -23.83 -15.34
CA CYS A 175 6.54 -25.23 -15.07
C CYS A 175 6.04 -25.54 -13.64
N GLY A 176 5.98 -24.55 -12.75
CA GLY A 176 5.52 -24.72 -11.38
C GLY A 176 6.56 -25.30 -10.40
N TRP A 177 7.76 -25.67 -10.85
CA TRP A 177 8.82 -26.16 -9.96
C TRP A 177 9.22 -25.12 -8.92
N ILE A 178 9.36 -25.52 -7.66
CA ILE A 178 9.66 -24.62 -6.53
C ILE A 178 11.13 -24.73 -6.15
N LYS A 179 11.88 -23.62 -6.28
CA LYS A 179 13.27 -23.52 -5.78
C LYS A 179 13.27 -23.37 -4.25
N GLN A 180 13.72 -24.38 -3.53
CA GLN A 180 13.69 -24.40 -2.06
C GLN A 180 14.67 -23.40 -1.42
N ASP A 181 15.87 -23.31 -1.99
CA ASP A 181 17.06 -22.60 -1.48
C ASP A 181 17.20 -21.17 -2.03
N LEU A 182 16.13 -20.55 -2.53
CA LEU A 182 16.18 -19.15 -2.98
C LEU A 182 16.28 -18.19 -1.79
N THR A 183 17.26 -17.29 -1.84
CA THR A 183 17.50 -16.25 -0.83
C THR A 183 17.08 -14.87 -1.32
N LEU A 184 17.03 -13.89 -0.41
CA LEU A 184 16.74 -12.50 -0.77
C LEU A 184 17.85 -11.84 -1.62
N ALA A 185 19.08 -12.37 -1.57
CA ALA A 185 20.22 -11.88 -2.35
C ALA A 185 20.15 -12.33 -3.81
N ASP A 186 19.49 -13.46 -4.07
CA ASP A 186 19.27 -13.97 -5.41
C ASP A 186 18.25 -13.08 -6.14
N ARG A 187 18.72 -12.37 -7.17
CA ARG A 187 17.89 -11.48 -7.99
C ARG A 187 17.43 -12.13 -9.29
N SER A 188 18.15 -13.16 -9.71
CA SER A 188 17.82 -13.97 -10.87
C SER A 188 18.18 -15.43 -10.60
N TRP A 189 17.45 -16.37 -11.20
CA TRP A 189 17.73 -17.79 -11.10
C TRP A 189 17.25 -18.54 -12.34
N THR A 190 17.83 -19.71 -12.60
CA THR A 190 17.44 -20.59 -13.70
C THR A 190 16.70 -21.80 -13.14
N CYS A 191 15.54 -22.12 -13.71
CA CYS A 191 14.75 -23.27 -13.30
C CYS A 191 15.47 -24.58 -13.63
N GLN A 192 15.66 -25.43 -12.62
CA GLN A 192 16.31 -26.74 -12.78
C GLN A 192 15.43 -27.77 -13.49
N SER A 193 14.12 -27.52 -13.58
CA SER A 193 13.16 -28.42 -14.23
C SER A 193 12.97 -28.11 -15.72
N CYS A 194 12.78 -26.85 -16.10
CA CYS A 194 12.49 -26.46 -17.49
C CYS A 194 13.55 -25.56 -18.15
N GLY A 195 14.61 -25.17 -17.43
CA GLY A 195 15.67 -24.32 -17.95
C GLY A 195 15.32 -22.83 -18.11
N ALA A 196 14.08 -22.42 -17.79
CA ALA A 196 13.68 -21.02 -17.89
C ALA A 196 14.50 -20.11 -16.97
N HIS A 197 14.94 -18.95 -17.48
CA HIS A 197 15.61 -17.94 -16.70
C HIS A 197 14.62 -16.92 -16.15
N HIS A 198 14.76 -16.55 -14.87
CA HIS A 198 13.83 -15.69 -14.16
C HIS A 198 14.55 -14.50 -13.51
N ASP A 199 14.05 -13.29 -13.76
CA ASP A 199 14.14 -12.20 -12.77
C ASP A 199 13.16 -12.52 -11.64
N ARG A 200 13.63 -12.45 -10.39
CA ARG A 200 12.85 -12.90 -9.23
C ARG A 200 11.52 -12.17 -9.08
N ASP A 201 11.53 -10.86 -9.22
CA ASP A 201 10.37 -10.02 -8.90
C ASP A 201 9.34 -10.08 -10.05
N ILE A 202 9.80 -10.11 -11.32
CA ILE A 202 8.90 -10.33 -12.47
C ILE A 202 8.28 -11.73 -12.41
N ASN A 203 9.05 -12.75 -12.06
CA ASN A 203 8.54 -14.11 -11.89
C ASN A 203 7.52 -14.21 -10.75
N ALA A 204 7.78 -13.53 -9.62
CA ALA A 204 6.82 -13.42 -8.52
C ALA A 204 5.50 -12.81 -9.01
N ALA A 205 5.55 -11.67 -9.71
CA ALA A 205 4.36 -11.01 -10.26
C ALA A 205 3.57 -11.92 -11.22
N LYS A 206 4.24 -12.72 -12.06
CA LYS A 206 3.59 -13.71 -12.94
C LYS A 206 2.86 -14.81 -12.14
N ASN A 207 3.50 -15.34 -11.10
CA ASN A 207 2.89 -16.36 -10.25
C ASN A 207 1.74 -15.79 -9.42
N ILE A 208 1.84 -14.53 -8.96
CA ILE A 208 0.76 -13.85 -8.25
C ILE A 208 -0.48 -13.72 -9.13
N LEU A 209 -0.30 -13.34 -10.40
CA LEU A 209 -1.39 -13.31 -11.37
C LEU A 209 -2.00 -14.70 -11.55
N ALA A 210 -1.17 -15.71 -11.83
CA ALA A 210 -1.63 -17.06 -12.07
C ALA A 210 -2.46 -17.61 -10.88
N GLU A 211 -1.99 -17.38 -9.66
CA GLU A 211 -2.69 -17.83 -8.45
C GLU A 211 -4.00 -17.04 -8.23
N GLY A 212 -3.97 -15.72 -8.41
CA GLY A 212 -5.17 -14.90 -8.28
C GLY A 212 -6.27 -15.29 -9.27
N LEU A 213 -5.91 -15.65 -10.51
CA LEU A 213 -6.86 -16.13 -11.50
C LEU A 213 -7.48 -17.48 -11.14
N LYS A 214 -6.73 -18.40 -10.52
CA LYS A 214 -7.29 -19.66 -10.01
C LYS A 214 -8.31 -19.43 -8.89
N ILE A 215 -8.02 -18.49 -7.99
CA ILE A 215 -8.96 -18.10 -6.93
C ILE A 215 -10.24 -17.54 -7.55
N MET A 216 -10.11 -16.66 -8.56
CA MET A 216 -11.24 -16.07 -9.27
C MET A 216 -12.10 -17.12 -9.99
N SER A 217 -11.49 -18.17 -10.55
CA SER A 217 -12.20 -19.26 -11.23
C SER A 217 -12.77 -20.33 -10.28
N GLY A 218 -12.67 -20.15 -8.95
CA GLY A 218 -13.21 -21.09 -7.96
C GLY A 218 -12.35 -22.33 -7.70
N CYS A 219 -11.09 -22.35 -8.16
CA CYS A 219 -10.17 -23.48 -8.03
C CYS A 219 -9.03 -23.22 -7.02
N GLY A 220 -9.06 -22.10 -6.30
CA GLY A 220 -8.04 -21.71 -5.31
C GLY A 220 -8.39 -22.07 -3.87
N THR A 221 -7.36 -22.29 -3.03
CA THR A 221 -7.51 -22.46 -1.59
C THR A 221 -7.84 -21.11 -0.94
N GLN A 222 -9.05 -20.95 -0.39
CA GLN A 222 -9.41 -19.74 0.35
C GLN A 222 -8.74 -19.73 1.73
N SER A 223 -8.10 -18.61 2.09
CA SER A 223 -7.82 -18.31 3.49
C SER A 223 -9.13 -17.90 4.16
N GLU A 224 -9.55 -18.62 5.20
CA GLU A 224 -10.71 -18.26 6.03
C GLU A 224 -10.48 -16.92 6.74
N GLY A 225 -10.91 -15.84 6.08
CA GLY A 225 -11.00 -14.49 6.63
C GLY A 225 -12.44 -14.01 6.48
N LYS A 226 -13.32 -14.49 7.37
CA LYS A 226 -14.74 -14.17 7.42
C LYS A 226 -14.99 -12.65 7.28
N PRO A 227 -15.64 -12.16 6.20
CA PRO A 227 -16.12 -10.79 6.17
C PRO A 227 -17.34 -10.70 7.08
N LYS A 228 -17.26 -9.91 8.16
CA LYS A 228 -18.47 -9.44 8.83
C LYS A 228 -19.21 -8.52 7.86
N GLN A 229 -20.31 -9.01 7.30
CA GLN A 229 -21.35 -8.16 6.74
C GLN A 229 -21.81 -7.21 7.83
N VAL A 230 -21.68 -5.91 7.59
CA VAL A 230 -22.36 -4.90 8.39
C VAL A 230 -23.61 -4.59 7.59
N GLU A 231 -24.71 -5.25 7.92
CA GLU A 231 -26.03 -4.84 7.44
C GLU A 231 -26.38 -3.51 8.11
N ALA A 232 -26.69 -2.52 7.28
CA ALA A 232 -27.34 -1.31 7.72
C ALA A 232 -28.84 -1.61 7.85
N SER A 233 -29.35 -1.67 9.07
CA SER A 233 -30.78 -1.50 9.33
C SER A 233 -30.98 -0.24 10.19
N SER A 234 -31.89 0.59 9.71
CA SER A 234 -32.26 1.91 10.20
C SER A 234 -33.20 1.86 11.40
N LEU A 235 -32.92 2.75 12.36
CA LEU A 235 -33.82 3.57 13.20
C LEU A 235 -35.10 2.96 13.80
N GLU A 236 -35.23 3.07 15.13
CA GLU A 236 -36.37 3.73 15.76
C GLU A 236 -36.07 4.17 17.22
N GLU A 237 -36.73 5.26 17.60
CA GLU A 237 -36.53 6.13 18.77
C GLU A 237 -36.84 5.52 20.13
N SER A 238 -36.23 6.09 21.19
CA SER A 238 -36.91 6.42 22.45
C SER A 238 -36.01 7.29 23.32
N VAL A 239 -36.14 8.61 23.16
CA VAL A 239 -35.64 9.61 24.12
C VAL A 239 -36.53 9.55 25.37
N LYS A 240 -35.94 9.33 26.55
CA LYS A 240 -36.56 9.68 27.83
C LYS A 240 -35.75 10.81 28.49
N PRO A 241 -36.40 11.89 28.96
CA PRO A 241 -35.73 13.04 29.52
C PRO A 241 -35.45 12.79 31.01
N ASP A 242 -34.21 13.00 31.45
CA ASP A 242 -33.94 13.15 32.88
C ASP A 242 -33.75 14.62 33.26
N LYS A 243 -34.53 14.97 34.29
CA LYS A 243 -34.76 16.28 34.88
C LYS A 243 -33.50 16.89 35.51
N PRO A 244 -33.49 18.21 35.73
CA PRO A 244 -32.35 18.89 36.31
C PRO A 244 -32.45 19.04 37.85
N LYS A 245 -31.26 19.29 38.42
CA LYS A 245 -30.94 20.00 39.67
C LYS A 245 -30.72 19.16 40.94
N GLY A 246 -29.61 19.51 41.59
CA GLY A 246 -29.10 19.08 42.88
C GLY A 246 -27.66 19.52 42.99
#